data_AF-A0A7C4GL34-F1
#
_entry.id   AF-A0A7C4GL34-F1
#
_cell.length_a   1.000
_cell.length_b   1.000
_cell.length_c   1.000
_cell.angle_alpha   90.00
_cell.angle_beta   90.00
_cell.angle_gamma   90.00
#
_symmetry.space_group_name_H-M   'P 1'
#
loop_
_entity.id
_entity.type
_entity.pdbx_description
1 polymer ?
#
loop_
_entity_poly.entity_id
_entity_poly.type
_entity_poly.pdbx_seq_one_letter_code
_entity_poly.pdbx_strand_id
1 'polypeptide(L)'
;MVDEKELELVALRNSIEERVELLKKKLTKFEKARIIGLRALELSLGAPPLIPIDQEGGRMSTIEIAKREVEMKVLPLIIGRRMPDNTYAYVPLSELEIED
;
A
#
# COMPACT_ATOMS: atom_id res chain seq x y z
N MET A 1 -25.36 -8.34 36.92
CA MET A 1 -25.36 -9.07 35.64
C MET A 1 -24.84 -8.11 34.62
N VAL A 2 -23.74 -8.42 33.94
CA VAL A 2 -23.25 -7.57 32.84
C VAL A 2 -24.32 -7.59 31.76
N ASP A 3 -24.76 -6.42 31.33
CA ASP A 3 -25.83 -6.25 30.35
C ASP A 3 -25.34 -6.86 29.01
N GLU A 4 -26.12 -7.74 28.40
CA GLU A 4 -25.76 -8.45 27.16
C GLU A 4 -25.35 -7.47 26.04
N LYS A 5 -25.95 -6.28 26.09
CA LYS A 5 -25.69 -5.14 25.21
C LYS A 5 -24.31 -4.51 25.40
N GLU A 6 -23.78 -4.48 26.63
CA GLU A 6 -22.39 -4.05 26.88
C GLU A 6 -21.39 -5.04 26.29
N LEU A 7 -21.66 -6.34 26.42
CA LEU A 7 -20.80 -7.38 25.85
C LEU A 7 -20.70 -7.26 24.32
N GLU A 8 -21.82 -7.00 23.67
CA GLU A 8 -21.90 -6.83 22.21
C GLU A 8 -21.16 -5.56 21.72
N LEU A 9 -21.28 -4.45 22.45
CA LEU A 9 -20.55 -3.20 22.19
C LEU A 9 -19.03 -3.36 22.33
N VAL A 10 -18.59 -4.07 23.37
CA VAL A 10 -17.17 -4.37 23.58
C VAL A 10 -16.62 -5.27 22.46
N ALA A 11 -17.38 -6.30 22.06
CA ALA A 11 -17.00 -7.17 20.95
C ALA A 11 -16.89 -6.41 19.61
N LEU A 12 -17.85 -5.53 19.31
CA LEU A 12 -17.82 -4.69 18.11
C LEU A 12 -16.60 -3.75 18.10
N ARG A 13 -16.30 -3.11 19.24
CA ARG A 13 -15.14 -2.24 19.38
C ARG A 13 -13.84 -2.99 19.11
N ASN A 14 -13.65 -4.15 19.73
CA ASN A 14 -12.45 -4.97 19.54
C ASN A 14 -12.28 -5.38 18.07
N SER A 15 -13.37 -5.77 17.39
CA SER A 15 -13.38 -6.10 15.97
C SER A 15 -12.97 -4.92 15.08
N ILE A 16 -13.45 -3.71 15.41
CA ILE A 16 -13.06 -2.48 14.70
C ILE A 16 -11.57 -2.18 14.90
N GLU A 17 -11.09 -2.25 16.14
CA GLU A 17 -9.67 -2.01 16.47
C GLU A 17 -8.75 -3.01 15.74
N GLU A 18 -9.12 -4.29 15.68
CA GLU A 18 -8.40 -5.32 14.94
C GLU A 18 -8.36 -5.05 13.43
N ARG A 19 -9.49 -4.65 12.83
CA ARG A 19 -9.56 -4.26 11.41
C ARG A 19 -8.73 -3.03 11.12
N VAL A 20 -8.74 -2.03 12.01
CA VAL A 20 -7.91 -0.83 11.87
C VAL A 20 -6.43 -1.19 11.90
N GLU A 21 -6.02 -2.08 12.80
CA GLU A 21 -4.63 -2.52 12.89
C GLU A 21 -4.19 -3.33 11.66
N LEU A 22 -5.08 -4.18 11.13
CA LEU A 22 -4.85 -4.90 9.89
C LEU A 22 -4.72 -3.94 8.69
N LEU A 23 -5.56 -2.91 8.61
CA LEU A 23 -5.49 -1.88 7.57
C LEU A 23 -4.19 -1.07 7.65
N LYS A 24 -3.62 -0.85 8.85
CA LYS A 24 -2.33 -0.17 8.99
C LYS A 24 -1.18 -0.95 8.35
N LYS A 25 -1.21 -2.29 8.39
CA LYS A 25 -0.10 -3.14 7.91
C LYS A 25 -0.17 -3.48 6.42
N LYS A 26 -1.35 -3.42 5.81
CA LYS A 26 -1.56 -3.83 4.41
C LYS A 26 -1.52 -2.64 3.45
N LEU A 27 -0.91 -2.79 2.28
CA LEU A 27 -1.03 -1.87 1.17
C LEU A 27 -2.39 -2.08 0.49
N THR A 28 -3.24 -1.05 0.50
CA THR A 28 -4.56 -1.19 -0.13
C THR A 28 -4.45 -1.23 -1.66
N LYS A 29 -5.42 -1.87 -2.33
CA LYS A 29 -5.49 -1.88 -3.80
C LYS A 29 -5.49 -0.48 -4.43
N PHE A 30 -6.03 0.51 -3.73
CA PHE A 30 -6.07 1.90 -4.18
C PHE A 30 -4.68 2.56 -4.11
N GLU A 31 -3.96 2.34 -3.01
CA GLU A 31 -2.58 2.81 -2.85
C GLU A 31 -1.66 2.14 -3.88
N LYS A 32 -1.74 0.81 -4.02
CA LYS A 32 -1.00 0.04 -5.04
C LYS A 32 -1.23 0.59 -6.45
N ALA A 33 -2.49 0.76 -6.85
CA ALA A 33 -2.84 1.30 -8.17
C ALA A 33 -2.30 2.73 -8.38
N ARG A 34 -2.38 3.58 -7.35
CA ARG A 34 -1.88 4.96 -7.43
C ARG A 34 -0.36 5.01 -7.58
N ILE A 35 0.38 4.20 -6.82
CA ILE A 35 1.85 4.14 -6.88
C ILE A 35 2.28 3.64 -8.27
N ILE A 36 1.66 2.57 -8.77
CA ILE A 36 1.97 2.03 -10.11
C ILE A 36 1.69 3.07 -11.19
N GLY A 37 0.55 3.75 -11.14
CA GLY A 37 0.18 4.76 -12.13
C GLY A 37 1.14 5.95 -12.15
N LEU A 38 1.48 6.48 -10.97
CA LEU A 38 2.45 7.57 -10.86
C LEU A 38 3.83 7.12 -11.35
N ARG A 39 4.29 5.94 -10.92
CA ARG A 39 5.60 5.43 -11.29
C ARG A 39 5.72 5.11 -12.77
N ALA A 40 4.67 4.57 -13.39
CA ALA A 40 4.63 4.36 -14.84
C ALA A 40 4.70 5.68 -15.62
N LEU A 41 4.09 6.76 -15.10
CA LEU A 41 4.21 8.10 -15.67
C LEU A 41 5.65 8.61 -15.57
N GLU A 42 6.28 8.51 -14.41
CA GLU A 42 7.69 8.90 -14.23
C GLU A 42 8.61 8.18 -15.22
N LEU A 43 8.47 6.86 -15.35
CA LEU A 43 9.24 6.06 -16.31
C LEU A 43 8.97 6.49 -17.75
N SER A 44 7.73 6.82 -18.10
CA SER A 44 7.37 7.33 -19.43
C SER A 44 7.96 8.71 -19.72
N LEU A 45 8.22 9.52 -18.68
CA LEU A 45 8.92 10.79 -18.78
C LEU A 45 10.45 10.63 -18.79
N GLY A 46 10.96 9.40 -18.81
CA GLY A 46 12.39 9.10 -18.87
C GLY A 46 13.09 9.01 -17.52
N ALA A 47 12.35 8.89 -16.41
CA ALA A 47 12.96 8.59 -15.12
C ALA A 47 13.66 7.22 -15.16
N PRO A 48 14.82 7.06 -14.49
CA PRO A 48 15.53 5.79 -14.50
C PRO A 48 14.77 4.74 -13.67
N PRO A 49 14.71 3.48 -14.15
CA PRO A 49 14.22 2.35 -13.37
C PRO A 49 15.22 1.99 -12.26
N LEU A 50 14.72 1.53 -11.12
CA LEU A 50 15.51 1.08 -9.96
C LEU A 50 15.81 -0.42 -10.00
N ILE A 51 15.25 -1.13 -10.98
CA ILE A 51 15.40 -2.57 -11.17
C ILE A 51 16.14 -2.83 -12.48
N PRO A 52 16.92 -3.92 -12.58
CA PRO A 52 17.50 -4.33 -13.85
C PRO A 52 16.38 -4.63 -14.85
N ILE A 53 16.48 -4.05 -16.04
CA ILE A 53 15.62 -4.41 -17.16
C ILE A 53 16.36 -5.47 -17.95
N ASP A 54 15.79 -6.68 -18.03
CA ASP A 54 16.33 -7.75 -18.86
C ASP A 54 16.27 -7.30 -20.33
N GLN A 55 17.41 -6.92 -20.90
CA GLN A 55 17.49 -6.42 -22.27
C GLN A 55 17.27 -7.54 -23.32
N GLU A 56 17.28 -8.80 -22.89
CA GLU A 56 17.30 -9.98 -23.77
C GLU A 56 15.91 -10.57 -24.09
N GLY A 57 14.84 -10.13 -23.41
CA GLY A 57 13.51 -10.78 -23.50
C GLY A 57 12.40 -10.00 -24.23
N GLY A 58 12.61 -8.73 -24.58
CA GLY A 58 11.60 -7.86 -25.16
C GLY A 58 11.47 -6.52 -24.45
N ARG A 59 10.81 -5.54 -25.09
CA ARG A 59 10.55 -4.22 -24.49
C ARG A 59 9.54 -4.38 -23.36
N MET A 60 9.98 -4.35 -22.10
CA MET A 60 9.04 -4.22 -20.97
C MET A 60 8.28 -2.89 -21.08
N SER A 61 6.97 -2.94 -20.84
CA SER A 61 6.15 -1.73 -20.74
C SER A 61 6.50 -0.96 -19.46
N THR A 62 6.36 0.36 -19.48
CA THR A 62 6.57 1.21 -18.29
C THR A 62 5.70 0.80 -17.11
N ILE A 63 4.49 0.30 -17.39
CA ILE A 63 3.58 -0.24 -16.37
C ILE A 63 4.13 -1.52 -15.74
N GLU A 64 4.76 -2.40 -16.53
CA GLU A 64 5.32 -3.66 -16.03
C GLU A 64 6.57 -3.42 -15.16
N ILE A 65 7.40 -2.45 -15.56
CA ILE A 65 8.54 -2.01 -14.77
C ILE A 65 8.05 -1.43 -13.43
N ALA A 66 7.07 -0.53 -13.47
CA ALA A 66 6.49 0.07 -12.26
C ALA A 66 5.88 -0.99 -11.32
N LYS A 67 5.18 -1.99 -11.86
CA LYS A 67 4.64 -3.11 -11.06
C LYS A 67 5.74 -3.87 -10.34
N ARG A 68 6.79 -4.27 -11.07
CA ARG A 68 7.94 -4.99 -10.50
C ARG A 68 8.66 -4.17 -9.43
N GLU A 69 8.84 -2.87 -9.65
CA GLU A 69 9.46 -1.98 -8.65
C GLU A 69 8.64 -1.89 -7.35
N VAL A 70 7.31 -1.85 -7.46
CA VAL A 70 6.40 -1.85 -6.30
C VAL A 70 6.43 -3.20 -5.58
N GLU A 71 6.40 -4.31 -6.31
CA GLU A 71 6.47 -5.67 -5.77
C GLU A 71 7.80 -5.94 -5.05
N MET A 72 8.91 -5.46 -5.60
CA MET A 72 10.23 -5.54 -4.96
C MET A 72 10.41 -4.51 -3.83
N LYS A 73 9.44 -3.60 -3.61
CA LYS A 73 9.47 -2.53 -2.61
C LYS A 73 10.74 -1.67 -2.64
N VAL A 74 11.28 -1.44 -3.84
CA VAL A 74 12.52 -0.66 -4.03
C VAL A 74 12.28 0.85 -4.06
N LEU A 75 11.03 1.27 -4.24
CA LEU A 75 10.67 2.70 -4.30
C LEU A 75 10.78 3.34 -2.90
N PRO A 76 11.53 4.44 -2.74
CA PRO A 76 11.67 5.14 -1.46
C PRO A 76 10.45 6.02 -1.16
N LEU A 77 9.29 5.40 -0.95
CA LEU A 77 8.00 6.07 -0.75
C LEU A 77 7.44 5.84 0.66
N ILE A 78 6.74 6.85 1.16
CA ILE A 78 5.97 6.81 2.41
C ILE A 78 4.50 7.04 2.08
N ILE A 79 3.63 6.17 2.61
CA ILE A 79 2.20 6.27 2.45
C ILE A 79 1.62 7.08 3.60
N GLY A 80 1.06 8.25 3.28
CA GLY A 80 0.33 9.10 4.22
C GLY A 80 -1.15 8.79 4.19
N ARG A 81 -1.66 8.17 5.26
CA ARG A 81 -3.09 7.84 5.42
C ARG A 81 -3.77 8.86 6.31
N ARG A 82 -4.83 9.48 5.80
CA ARG A 82 -5.68 10.38 6.59
C ARG A 82 -6.66 9.56 7.42
N MET A 83 -6.65 9.80 8.72
CA MET A 83 -7.56 9.18 9.66
C MET A 83 -8.87 9.97 9.78
N PRO A 84 -9.96 9.36 10.27
CA PRO A 84 -11.25 10.03 10.44
C PRO A 84 -11.21 11.25 11.38
N ASP A 85 -10.25 11.28 12.31
CA ASP A 85 -9.98 12.39 13.23
C ASP A 85 -9.14 13.52 12.62
N ASN A 86 -8.90 13.49 11.29
CA ASN A 86 -8.03 14.38 10.53
C ASN A 86 -6.53 14.26 10.82
N THR A 87 -6.10 13.28 11.60
CA THR A 87 -4.67 13.00 11.76
C THR A 87 -4.12 12.23 10.56
N TYR A 88 -2.79 12.10 10.50
CA TYR A 88 -2.10 11.33 9.47
C TYR A 88 -1.27 10.22 10.10
N ALA A 89 -1.36 9.01 9.54
CA ALA A 89 -0.40 7.95 9.78
C ALA A 89 0.53 7.83 8.57
N TYR A 90 1.83 7.82 8.84
CA TYR A 90 2.86 7.67 7.82
C TYR A 90 3.48 6.28 7.94
N VAL A 91 3.39 5.49 6.87
CA VAL A 91 3.94 4.13 6.85
C VAL A 91 4.85 3.97 5.63
N PRO A 92 6.13 3.59 5.80
CA PRO A 92 7.01 3.30 4.68
C PRO A 92 6.47 2.17 3.81
N LEU A 93 6.62 2.27 2.48
CA LEU A 93 6.18 1.21 1.55
C LEU A 93 6.86 -0.14 1.84
N SER A 94 8.11 -0.10 2.28
CA SER A 94 8.89 -1.29 2.67
C SER A 94 8.21 -2.13 3.75
N GLU A 95 7.49 -1.49 4.68
CA GLU A 95 6.84 -2.11 5.83
C GLU A 95 5.44 -2.65 5.51
N LEU A 96 4.85 -2.27 4.37
CA LEU A 96 3.48 -2.65 4.02
C LEU A 96 3.43 -4.02 3.35
N GLU A 97 2.48 -4.87 3.77
CA GLU A 97 2.19 -6.15 3.12
C GLU A 97 1.41 -5.92 1.83
N ILE A 98 1.88 -6.48 0.72
CA ILE A 98 1.21 -6.40 -0.58
C ILE A 98 0.42 -7.69 -0.75
N GLU A 99 -0.91 -7.60 -0.74
CA GLU A 99 -1.77 -8.69 -1.22
C GLU A 99 -1.90 -8.63 -2.75
N ASP A 100 -2.02 -9.82 -3.35
CA ASP A 100 -2.26 -10.01 -4.78
C ASP A 100 -3.71 -9.70 -5.16
#